data_AF-T1HD45-F1
#
_entry.id   AF-T1HD45-F1
#
_cell.length_a   1.000
_cell.length_b   1.000
_cell.length_c   1.000
_cell.angle_alpha   90.00
_cell.angle_beta   90.00
_cell.angle_gamma   90.00
#
_symmetry.space_group_name_H-M   'P 1'
#
loop_
_entity.id
_entity.type
_entity.pdbx_description
1 polymer ?
#
loop_
_entity_poly.entity_id
_entity_poly.type
_entity_poly.pdbx_seq_one_letter_code
_entity_poly.pdbx_strand_id
1 'polypeptide(L)'
;MNLEALIHVSTAYCNCDRLEVKEEIYPPPYDPEHIIQAMEWMDDELIQTLTPKLIGDRPNTYTFTKALTEHMLLKESGNLPVAIVRPSIGELIKQEKGVAFPRIAGYFLVLYWEKRADGALEGLLQL
;
A
#
# COMPACT_ATOMS: atom_id res chain seq x y z
N MET A 1 11.22 -22.79 -11.35
CA MET A 1 10.53 -21.49 -11.33
C MET A 1 11.53 -20.47 -10.86
N ASN A 2 11.81 -19.43 -11.66
CA ASN A 2 12.71 -18.34 -11.30
C ASN A 2 11.83 -17.08 -11.19
N LEU A 3 11.58 -16.60 -9.97
CA LEU A 3 10.77 -15.41 -9.75
C LEU A 3 11.69 -14.20 -9.76
N GLU A 4 11.57 -13.36 -10.78
CA GLU A 4 12.50 -12.25 -11.02
C GLU A 4 12.06 -10.95 -10.36
N ALA A 5 10.74 -10.72 -10.24
CA ALA A 5 10.18 -9.55 -9.58
C ALA A 5 8.74 -9.82 -9.12
N LEU A 6 8.30 -9.09 -8.09
CA LEU A 6 6.93 -9.06 -7.60
C LEU A 6 6.36 -7.65 -7.74
N ILE A 7 5.25 -7.51 -8.47
CA ILE A 7 4.54 -6.24 -8.58
C ILE A 7 3.24 -6.33 -7.77
N HIS A 8 3.17 -5.55 -6.68
CA HIS A 8 1.98 -5.41 -5.87
C HIS A 8 1.17 -4.18 -6.29
N VAL A 9 -0.07 -4.40 -6.74
CA VAL A 9 -1.01 -3.31 -7.02
C VAL A 9 -1.81 -3.00 -5.76
N SER A 10 -1.56 -1.82 -5.19
CA SER A 10 -2.23 -1.27 -4.02
C SER A 10 -3.26 -0.20 -4.45
N THR A 11 -3.38 0.89 -3.70
CA THR A 11 -4.22 2.04 -4.03
C THR A 11 -3.68 3.29 -3.35
N ALA A 12 -3.81 4.46 -3.98
CA ALA A 12 -3.47 5.73 -3.34
C ALA A 12 -4.36 6.02 -2.10
N TYR A 13 -5.51 5.36 -2.01
CA TYR A 13 -6.47 5.51 -0.93
C TYR A 13 -6.13 4.67 0.32
N CYS A 14 -5.03 3.89 0.30
CA CYS A 14 -4.64 3.04 1.43
C CYS A 14 -4.23 3.86 2.66
N ASN A 15 -3.89 5.15 2.48
CA ASN A 15 -3.50 6.10 3.51
C ASN A 15 -4.51 7.26 3.64
N CYS A 16 -5.80 6.99 3.41
CA CYS A 16 -6.88 7.99 3.47
C CYS A 16 -7.11 8.62 4.86
N ASP A 17 -6.48 8.07 5.90
CA ASP A 17 -6.39 8.62 7.25
C ASP A 17 -5.43 9.82 7.35
N ARG A 18 -4.71 10.14 6.27
CA ARG A 18 -3.70 11.20 6.22
C ARG A 18 -4.09 12.30 5.25
N LEU A 19 -3.72 13.54 5.59
CA LEU A 19 -3.92 14.71 4.74
C LEU A 19 -2.94 14.78 3.56
N GLU A 20 -1.74 14.24 3.74
CA GLU A 20 -0.69 14.18 2.72
C GLU A 20 -0.11 12.76 2.69
N VAL A 21 0.09 12.23 1.47
CA VAL A 21 0.61 10.87 1.22
C VAL A 21 1.90 11.00 0.42
N LYS A 22 3.02 10.54 0.99
CA LYS A 22 4.33 10.50 0.36
C LYS A 22 4.62 9.13 -0.25
N GLU A 23 5.67 9.05 -1.07
CA GLU A 23 6.18 7.80 -1.64
C GLU A 23 6.99 6.99 -0.61
N GLU A 24 6.35 6.67 0.51
CA GLU A 24 6.89 5.82 1.56
C GLU A 24 5.87 4.75 1.98
N ILE A 25 6.37 3.68 2.59
CA ILE A 25 5.51 2.69 3.25
C ILE A 25 5.32 3.16 4.69
N TYR A 26 4.09 3.47 5.04
CA TYR A 26 3.75 3.85 6.40
C TYR A 26 3.67 2.61 7.30
N PRO A 27 4.24 2.65 8.52
CA PRO A 27 4.03 1.58 9.47
C PRO A 27 2.54 1.53 9.84
N PRO A 28 1.89 0.35 9.69
CA PRO A 28 0.50 0.18 10.07
C PRO A 28 0.36 0.22 11.60
N PRO A 29 -0.86 0.48 12.13
CA PRO A 29 -1.11 0.47 13.57
C PRO A 29 -0.94 -0.90 14.22
N TYR A 30 -0.99 -1.97 13.42
CA TYR A 30 -0.90 -3.37 13.88
C TYR A 30 0.06 -4.15 12.98
N ASP A 31 0.81 -5.09 13.55
CA ASP A 31 1.64 -6.02 12.79
C ASP A 31 0.72 -6.92 11.92
N PRO A 32 0.94 -7.02 10.59
CA PRO A 32 0.17 -7.88 9.71
C PRO A 32 0.08 -9.34 10.16
N GLU A 33 1.15 -9.90 10.74
CA GLU A 33 1.17 -11.29 11.22
C GLU A 33 0.23 -11.49 12.40
N HIS A 34 0.16 -10.53 13.32
CA HIS A 34 -0.77 -10.60 14.44
C HIS A 34 -2.22 -10.50 13.98
N ILE A 35 -2.49 -9.69 12.95
CA ILE A 35 -3.83 -9.61 12.36
C ILE A 35 -4.22 -10.93 11.69
N ILE A 36 -3.32 -11.52 10.90
CA ILE A 36 -3.57 -12.81 10.25
C ILE A 36 -3.86 -13.89 11.30
N GLN A 37 -3.00 -14.01 12.32
CA GLN A 37 -3.21 -14.96 13.42
C GLN A 37 -4.55 -14.71 14.12
N ALA A 38 -4.89 -13.45 14.42
CA ALA A 38 -6.17 -13.10 15.02
C ALA A 38 -7.37 -13.57 14.18
N MET A 39 -7.32 -13.37 12.87
CA MET A 39 -8.41 -13.78 11.97
C MET A 39 -8.52 -15.30 11.81
N GLU A 40 -7.46 -16.07 12.07
CA GLU A 40 -7.49 -17.53 11.95
C GLU A 40 -8.21 -18.23 13.12
N TRP A 41 -8.20 -17.66 14.32
CA TRP A 41 -8.82 -18.29 15.50
C TRP A 41 -10.12 -17.65 15.96
N MET A 42 -10.38 -16.39 15.59
CA MET A 42 -11.63 -15.70 15.95
C MET A 42 -12.80 -16.23 15.12
N ASP A 43 -13.98 -16.30 15.75
CA ASP A 43 -15.23 -16.53 15.03
C ASP A 43 -15.72 -15.25 14.32
N ASP A 44 -16.67 -15.41 13.39
CA ASP A 44 -17.21 -14.30 12.59
C ASP A 44 -17.87 -13.21 13.45
N GLU A 45 -18.44 -13.56 14.60
CA GLU A 45 -19.12 -12.61 15.50
C GLU A 45 -18.10 -11.69 16.18
N LEU A 46 -17.00 -12.26 16.67
CA LEU A 46 -15.87 -11.52 17.22
C LEU A 46 -15.20 -10.65 16.15
N ILE A 47 -15.00 -11.17 14.94
CA ILE A 47 -14.41 -10.42 13.81
C ILE A 47 -15.28 -9.20 13.50
N GLN A 48 -16.60 -9.37 13.36
CA GLN A 48 -17.52 -8.25 13.07
C GLN A 48 -17.51 -7.20 14.18
N THR A 49 -17.41 -7.63 15.44
CA THR A 49 -17.36 -6.74 16.61
C THR A 49 -16.05 -5.94 16.65
N LEU A 50 -14.93 -6.54 16.28
CA LEU A 50 -13.61 -5.90 16.33
C LEU A 50 -13.26 -5.09 15.08
N THR A 51 -13.81 -5.44 13.92
CA THR A 51 -13.52 -4.81 12.63
C THR A 51 -13.56 -3.29 12.66
N PRO A 52 -14.58 -2.61 13.23
CA PRO A 52 -14.62 -1.15 13.29
C PRO A 52 -13.45 -0.53 14.04
N LYS A 53 -12.95 -1.20 15.10
CA LYS A 53 -11.78 -0.74 15.86
C LYS A 53 -10.48 -0.98 15.10
N LEU A 54 -10.38 -2.08 14.36
CA LEU A 54 -9.19 -2.43 13.58
C LEU A 54 -8.99 -1.50 12.39
N ILE A 55 -10.07 -1.17 11.67
CA ILE A 55 -9.99 -0.29 10.49
C ILE A 55 -9.82 1.19 10.88
N GLY A 56 -10.27 1.59 12.08
CA GLY A 56 -10.15 2.97 12.56
C GLY A 56 -10.90 3.96 11.67
N ASP A 57 -10.25 5.07 11.31
CA ASP A 57 -10.81 6.13 10.45
C ASP A 57 -10.90 5.72 8.96
N ARG A 58 -10.59 4.47 8.64
CA ARG A 58 -10.63 3.98 7.26
C ARG A 58 -12.06 3.70 6.82
N PRO A 59 -12.40 4.01 5.55
CA PRO A 59 -13.75 3.86 5.04
C PRO A 59 -14.16 2.40 4.82
N ASN A 60 -13.20 1.48 4.70
CA ASN A 60 -13.48 0.06 4.51
C ASN A 60 -12.25 -0.83 4.84
N THR A 61 -12.51 -2.13 5.01
CA THR A 61 -11.48 -3.16 5.24
C THR A 61 -10.52 -3.34 4.07
N TYR A 62 -10.92 -2.94 2.85
CA TYR A 62 -10.04 -2.99 1.67
C TYR A 62 -8.84 -2.05 1.81
N THR A 63 -9.08 -0.79 2.22
CA THR A 63 -7.98 0.17 2.44
C THR A 63 -7.04 -0.29 3.56
N PHE A 64 -7.59 -0.86 4.63
CA PHE A 64 -6.83 -1.43 5.74
C PHE A 64 -5.94 -2.59 5.29
N THR A 65 -6.49 -3.57 4.56
CA THR A 65 -5.74 -4.74 4.09
C THR A 65 -4.65 -4.37 3.08
N LYS A 66 -4.87 -3.37 2.22
CA LYS A 66 -3.82 -2.83 1.33
C LYS A 66 -2.67 -2.21 2.12
N ALA A 67 -2.95 -1.40 3.14
CA ALA A 67 -1.90 -0.83 3.98
C ALA A 67 -1.09 -1.92 4.73
N LEU A 68 -1.76 -2.94 5.27
CA LEU A 68 -1.07 -4.08 5.89
C LEU A 68 -0.19 -4.85 4.91
N THR A 69 -0.66 -5.05 3.68
CA THR A 69 0.09 -5.79 2.66
C THR A 69 1.36 -5.06 2.24
N GLU A 70 1.32 -3.74 2.06
CA GLU A 70 2.52 -2.95 1.75
C GLU A 70 3.58 -3.10 2.84
N HIS A 71 3.17 -3.10 4.11
CA HIS A 71 4.09 -3.32 5.23
C HIS A 71 4.63 -4.74 5.28
N MET A 72 3.79 -5.74 5.04
CA MET A 72 4.22 -7.14 4.98
C MET A 72 5.25 -7.35 3.87
N LEU A 73 5.06 -6.73 2.71
CA LEU A 73 6.02 -6.80 1.60
C LEU A 73 7.37 -6.19 1.98
N LEU A 74 7.40 -5.09 2.73
CA LEU A 74 8.64 -4.50 3.22
C LEU A 74 9.44 -5.48 4.10
N LYS A 75 8.73 -6.21 4.98
CA LYS A 75 9.31 -7.16 5.94
C LYS A 75 9.75 -8.47 5.28
N GLU A 76 8.87 -9.05 4.46
CA GLU A 76 8.99 -10.43 3.97
C GLU A 76 9.65 -10.57 2.59
N SER A 77 9.85 -9.48 1.84
CA SER A 77 10.36 -9.60 0.46
C SER A 77 11.79 -10.16 0.36
N GLY A 78 12.55 -10.18 1.45
CA GLY A 78 13.95 -10.60 1.44
C GLY A 78 14.75 -9.88 0.34
N ASN A 79 15.35 -10.67 -0.56
CA ASN A 79 16.13 -10.20 -1.71
C ASN A 79 15.34 -10.14 -3.02
N LEU A 80 14.03 -10.43 -2.99
CA LEU A 80 13.19 -10.35 -4.17
C LEU A 80 12.90 -8.88 -4.49
N PRO A 81 13.13 -8.42 -5.73
CA PRO A 81 12.71 -7.09 -6.16
C PRO A 81 11.18 -6.96 -6.05
N VAL A 82 10.72 -5.98 -5.28
CA VAL A 82 9.28 -5.71 -5.11
C VAL A 82 8.98 -4.29 -5.56
N ALA A 83 7.99 -4.18 -6.44
CA ALA A 83 7.40 -2.92 -6.85
C ALA A 83 6.00 -2.76 -6.23
N ILE A 84 5.70 -1.62 -5.60
CA ILE A 84 4.34 -1.28 -5.16
C ILE A 84 3.79 -0.17 -6.07
N VAL A 85 2.62 -0.42 -6.67
CA VAL A 85 1.93 0.47 -7.60
C VAL A 85 0.63 0.93 -6.94
N ARG A 86 0.47 2.23 -6.66
CA ARG A 86 -0.75 2.79 -6.02
C ARG A 86 -1.63 3.58 -6.99
N PRO A 87 -2.56 2.94 -7.72
CA PRO A 87 -3.53 3.66 -8.55
C PRO A 87 -4.50 4.51 -7.72
N SER A 88 -4.88 5.68 -8.24
CA SER A 88 -5.95 6.55 -7.72
C SER A 88 -7.29 6.31 -8.43
N ILE A 89 -8.41 6.34 -7.72
CA ILE A 89 -9.77 6.35 -8.30
C ILE A 89 -10.47 7.65 -7.83
N GLY A 90 -10.71 8.60 -8.74
CA GLY A 90 -11.33 9.91 -8.44
C GLY A 90 -10.34 11.06 -8.23
N GLU A 91 -10.80 12.31 -8.36
CA GLU A 91 -9.99 13.54 -8.54
C GLU A 91 -8.89 13.79 -7.47
N LEU A 92 -7.69 14.06 -7.99
CA LEU A 92 -6.66 14.98 -7.49
C LEU A 92 -6.13 14.79 -6.06
N ILE A 93 -5.10 13.96 -5.92
CA ILE A 93 -4.02 14.26 -4.97
C ILE A 93 -3.18 15.39 -5.58
N LYS A 94 -2.97 16.48 -4.84
CA LYS A 94 -2.14 17.62 -5.25
C LYS A 94 -0.71 17.12 -5.52
N GLN A 95 -0.30 17.12 -6.79
CA GLN A 95 1.10 16.92 -7.18
C GLN A 95 1.99 18.06 -6.66
N GLU A 96 3.21 17.71 -6.23
CA GLU A 96 4.30 18.69 -6.16
C GLU A 96 4.59 19.22 -7.57
N LYS A 97 4.71 20.56 -7.68
CA LYS A 97 4.91 21.26 -8.95
C LYS A 97 6.29 20.93 -9.52
N GLY A 98 6.37 20.35 -10.73
CA GLY A 98 7.66 20.28 -11.42
C GLY A 98 7.74 19.59 -12.77
N VAL A 99 6.84 18.68 -13.14
CA VAL A 99 7.08 17.84 -14.33
C VAL A 99 5.85 17.79 -15.24
N ALA A 100 6.00 18.26 -16.47
CA ALA A 100 4.99 18.23 -17.52
C ALA A 100 5.32 17.16 -18.55
N PHE A 101 4.42 16.20 -18.77
CA PHE A 101 4.45 15.23 -19.88
C PHE A 101 3.01 14.89 -20.33
N PRO A 102 2.81 14.32 -21.53
CA PRO A 102 1.68 14.61 -22.40
C PRO A 102 0.45 13.81 -22.00
N ARG A 103 -0.71 14.44 -22.19
CA ARG A 103 -2.05 13.86 -21.98
C ARG A 103 -2.18 12.50 -22.69
N ILE A 104 -2.01 11.42 -21.93
CA ILE A 104 -2.72 10.17 -22.18
C ILE A 104 -4.00 10.27 -21.35
N ALA A 105 -5.15 10.18 -22.03
CA ALA A 105 -6.45 10.32 -21.40
C ALA A 105 -6.68 9.21 -20.36
N GLY A 106 -6.81 9.59 -19.08
CA GLY A 106 -7.26 8.69 -18.02
C GLY A 106 -6.57 8.97 -16.68
N TYR A 107 -7.37 9.41 -15.71
CA TYR A 107 -6.99 9.77 -14.35
C TYR A 107 -6.33 8.63 -13.56
N PHE A 108 -5.00 8.49 -13.59
CA PHE A 108 -4.26 7.56 -12.72
C PHE A 108 -2.96 8.20 -12.24
N LEU A 109 -2.87 8.54 -10.94
CA LEU A 109 -1.57 8.69 -10.29
C LEU A 109 -1.05 7.28 -9.99
N VAL A 110 0.17 6.99 -10.44
CA VAL A 110 0.87 5.74 -10.11
C VAL A 110 2.07 6.13 -9.26
N LEU A 111 2.00 5.86 -7.96
CA LEU A 111 3.18 5.92 -7.09
C LEU A 111 3.92 4.60 -7.20
N TYR A 112 5.23 4.65 -7.42
CA TYR A 112 6.11 3.50 -7.58
C TYR A 112 7.14 3.47 -6.46
N TRP A 113 7.33 2.28 -5.90
CA TRP A 113 8.33 2.04 -4.85
C TRP A 113 9.04 0.73 -5.14
N GLU A 114 10.38 0.72 -5.13
CA GLU A 114 11.18 -0.48 -5.36
C GLU A 114 12.09 -0.77 -4.17
N LYS A 115 12.07 -2.03 -3.70
CA LYS A 115 13.12 -2.57 -2.84
C LYS A 115 14.10 -3.35 -3.70
N ARG A 116 15.33 -2.85 -3.82
CA ARG A 116 16.39 -3.52 -4.58
C ARG A 116 16.94 -4.72 -3.80
N ALA A 117 17.55 -5.65 -4.55
CA ALA A 117 18.13 -6.89 -4.01
C ALA A 117 19.31 -6.66 -3.03
N ASP A 118 19.86 -5.45 -2.99
CA ASP A 118 20.89 -4.99 -2.03
C ASP A 118 20.29 -4.40 -0.74
N GLY A 119 18.97 -4.37 -0.61
CA GLY A 119 18.24 -3.81 0.54
C GLY A 119 18.06 -2.29 0.50
N ALA A 120 18.54 -1.61 -0.55
CA ALA A 120 18.31 -0.18 -0.72
C ALA A 120 16.84 0.11 -1.04
N LEU A 121 16.31 1.15 -0.39
CA LEU A 121 14.97 1.69 -0.66
C LEU A 121 15.13 2.90 -1.58
N GLU A 122 14.59 2.81 -2.80
CA GLU A 122 14.53 3.96 -3.70
C GLU A 122 13.09 4.24 -4.12
N GLY A 123 12.65 5.49 -3.89
CA GLY A 123 11.50 6.06 -4.59
C GLY A 123 11.97 6.51 -5.96
N LEU A 124 11.55 5.79 -7.00
CA LEU A 124 11.79 6.20 -8.38
C LEU A 124 10.54 6.89 -8.91
N LEU A 125 10.64 8.20 -9.11
CA LEU A 125 9.60 9.03 -9.70
C LEU A 125 9.36 8.62 -11.18
N GLN A 126 8.10 8.31 -11.48
CA GLN A 126 7.38 8.44 -12.77
C GLN A 126 7.85 7.65 -14.02
N LEU A 127 6.98 6.74 -14.48
CA LEU A 127 6.77 6.44 -15.91
C LEU A 127 5.47 7.07 -16.39
#